data_AF-A0A7C6S0F6-F1
#
_entry.id   AF-A0A7C6S0F6-F1
#
_cell.length_a   1.000
_cell.length_b   1.000
_cell.length_c   1.000
_cell.angle_alpha   90.00
_cell.angle_beta   90.00
_cell.angle_gamma   90.00
#
_symmetry.space_group_name_H-M   'P 1'
#
loop_
_entity.id
_entity.type
_entity.pdbx_description
1 polymer ?
#
loop_
_entity_poly.entity_id
_entity_poly.type
_entity_poly.pdbx_seq_one_letter_code
_entity_poly.pdbx_strand_id
1 'polypeptide(L)' 'MKEAKYIKGATNVSQAPSELPIFLLLGRSNVGKSSFINSITNRKSLAKTSGTPGKTIVLNYYLINNSFYLVDA' A
#
# COMPACT_ATOMS: atom_id res chain seq x y z
N MET A 1 -6.54 14.32 -1.78
CA MET A 1 -7.27 13.18 -2.38
C MET A 1 -8.57 12.98 -1.63
N LYS A 2 -9.69 12.65 -2.30
CA LYS A 2 -11.02 12.61 -1.64
C LYS A 2 -11.26 11.30 -0.88
N GLU A 3 -10.76 10.16 -1.38
CA GLU A 3 -10.91 8.87 -0.70
C GLU A 3 -9.67 7.98 -0.81
N ALA A 4 -9.32 7.33 0.30
CA ALA A 4 -8.29 6.30 0.37
C ALA A 4 -8.72 5.21 1.36
N LYS A 5 -8.72 3.95 0.93
CA LYS A 5 -9.20 2.80 1.73
C LYS A 5 -8.18 1.66 1.64
N TYR A 6 -7.81 1.09 2.78
CA TYR A 6 -7.09 -0.18 2.80
C TYR A 6 -8.04 -1.30 2.37
N ILE A 7 -7.62 -2.12 1.41
CA ILE A 7 -8.44 -3.21 0.87
C ILE A 7 -8.00 -4.55 1.43
N LYS A 8 -6.74 -4.94 1.18
CA LYS A 8 -6.17 -6.20 1.68
C LYS A 8 -4.65 -6.25 1.55
N GLY A 9 -4.05 -7.17 2.28
CA GLY A 9 -2.70 -7.66 2.03
C GLY A 9 -2.75 -8.90 1.13
N ALA A 10 -1.81 -9.02 0.21
CA ALA A 10 -1.64 -10.19 -0.64
C ALA A 10 -0.17 -10.63 -0.68
N THR A 11 0.08 -11.91 -0.93
CA THR A 11 1.46 -12.42 -1.11
C THR A 11 1.88 -12.49 -2.57
N ASN A 12 0.94 -12.29 -3.49
CA ASN A 12 1.18 -12.31 -4.94
C ASN A 12 0.31 -11.26 -5.64
N VAL A 13 0.82 -10.67 -6.72
CA VAL A 13 0.11 -9.71 -7.58
C VAL A 13 -1.12 -10.33 -8.22
N SER A 14 -1.12 -11.63 -8.50
CA SER A 14 -2.29 -12.36 -9.03
C SER A 14 -3.49 -12.34 -8.09
N GLN A 15 -3.27 -12.05 -6.81
CA GLN A 15 -4.32 -11.87 -5.82
C GLN A 15 -4.79 -10.41 -5.77
N ALA A 16 -4.54 -9.55 -6.76
CA ALA A 16 -5.09 -8.21 -6.79
C ALA A 16 -6.63 -8.22 -6.65
N PRO A 17 -7.26 -7.25 -5.95
CA PRO A 17 -8.72 -7.24 -5.77
C PRO A 17 -9.51 -6.94 -7.06
N SER A 18 -8.91 -6.28 -8.05
CA SER A 18 -9.50 -5.99 -9.36
C SER A 18 -8.40 -5.61 -10.37
N GLU A 19 -8.78 -5.38 -11.63
CA GLU A 19 -7.87 -4.99 -12.72
C GLU A 19 -7.58 -3.46 -12.80
N LEU A 20 -7.88 -2.70 -11.74
CA LEU A 20 -7.52 -1.29 -11.71
C LEU A 20 -6.00 -1.09 -11.78
N PRO A 21 -5.51 0.03 -12.34
CA PRO A 21 -4.09 0.35 -12.40
C PRO A 21 -3.41 0.25 -11.03
N ILE A 22 -2.19 -0.31 -11.00
CA ILE A 22 -1.40 -0.51 -9.80
C ILE A 22 -0.15 0.36 -9.84
N PHE A 23 0.04 1.16 -8.78
CA PHE A 23 1.27 1.89 -8.50
C PHE A 23 1.98 1.22 -7.33
N LEU A 24 3.13 0.59 -7.60
CA LEU A 24 3.89 -0.15 -6.61
C LEU A 24 5.01 0.70 -6.01
N LEU A 25 5.06 0.78 -4.68
CA LEU A 25 6.13 1.43 -3.93
C LEU A 25 7.14 0.37 -3.47
N LEU A 26 8.32 0.36 -4.10
CA LEU A 26 9.44 -0.51 -3.75
C LEU A 26 10.54 0.28 -3.03
N GLY A 27 11.19 -0.36 -2.06
CA GLY A 27 12.32 0.22 -1.33
C GLY A 27 12.67 -0.60 -0.09
N ARG A 28 13.84 -0.33 0.50
CA ARG A 28 14.30 -1.01 1.72
C ARG A 28 13.27 -0.87 2.87
N SER A 29 13.39 -1.74 3.86
CA SER A 29 12.57 -1.62 5.07
C SER A 29 12.80 -0.25 5.73
N ASN A 30 11.72 0.37 6.21
CA ASN A 30 11.73 1.65 6.93
C ASN A 30 12.32 2.88 6.19
N VAL A 31 12.37 2.87 4.85
CA VAL A 31 12.77 4.07 4.07
C VAL A 31 11.69 5.15 3.98
N GLY A 32 10.54 4.96 4.62
CA GLY A 32 9.46 5.95 4.65
C GLY A 32 8.35 5.75 3.60
N LYS A 33 8.24 4.58 2.97
CA LYS A 33 7.16 4.27 1.99
C LYS A 33 5.77 4.48 2.59
N SER A 34 5.51 3.90 3.76
CA SER A 34 4.23 4.07 4.44
C SER A 34 3.98 5.52 4.87
N SER A 35 5.04 6.29 5.21
CA SER A 35 4.93 7.73 5.47
C SER A 35 4.52 8.50 4.22
N PHE A 36 5.10 8.18 3.05
CA PHE A 36 4.71 8.76 1.77
C PHE A 36 3.22 8.50 1.46
N ILE A 37 2.75 7.27 1.65
CA ILE A 37 1.32 6.92 1.48
C ILE A 37 0.43 7.79 2.37
N ASN A 38 0.77 7.87 3.66
CA ASN A 38 0.04 8.68 4.64
C ASN A 38 0.01 10.17 4.24
N SER A 39 1.13 10.72 3.76
CA SER A 39 1.23 12.10 3.30
C SER A 39 0.35 12.38 2.07
N ILE A 40 0.42 11.56 1.02
CA ILE A 40 -0.36 11.82 -0.22
C ILE A 40 -1.86 11.56 -0.06
N THR A 41 -2.23 10.65 0.85
CA THR A 41 -3.63 10.35 1.16
C THR A 41 -4.22 11.28 2.22
N ASN A 42 -3.40 12.15 2.83
CA ASN A 42 -3.77 13.01 3.95
C ASN A 42 -4.40 12.21 5.12
N ARG A 43 -3.85 11.02 5.40
CA ARG A 43 -4.31 10.11 6.46
C ARG A 43 -3.15 9.82 7.40
N LYS A 44 -3.36 9.92 8.71
CA LYS A 44 -2.28 9.76 9.71
C LYS A 44 -1.84 8.29 9.94
N SER A 45 -2.70 7.32 9.65
CA SER A 45 -2.45 5.91 10.02
C SER A 45 -3.06 4.91 9.02
N LEU A 46 -3.12 5.28 7.75
CA LEU A 46 -3.66 4.39 6.70
C LEU A 46 -2.65 3.27 6.41
N ALA A 47 -1.41 3.64 6.09
CA ALA A 47 -0.32 2.70 5.90
C ALA A 47 0.45 2.52 7.20
N LYS A 48 0.63 1.27 7.61
CA LYS A 48 1.37 0.90 8.82
C LYS A 48 2.77 0.41 8.44
N THR A 49 3.79 0.93 9.11
CA THR A 49 5.16 0.41 9.03
C THR A 49 5.22 -0.98 9.67
N SER A 50 5.55 -2.02 8.92
CA SER A 50 5.81 -3.34 9.49
C SER A 50 7.21 -3.37 10.11
N GLY A 51 7.28 -3.59 11.42
CA GLY A 51 8.50 -3.41 12.21
C GLY A 51 9.50 -4.57 12.18
N THR A 52 9.17 -5.70 11.54
CA THR A 52 10.01 -6.92 11.60
C THR A 52 10.52 -7.31 10.21
N PRO A 53 11.80 -7.02 9.90
CA PRO A 53 12.45 -7.51 8.69
C PRO A 53 12.47 -9.05 8.65
N GLY A 54 12.26 -9.64 7.47
CA GLY A 54 12.45 -11.08 7.25
C GLY A 54 11.19 -11.96 7.30
N LYS A 55 10.00 -11.41 7.55
CA LYS A 55 8.73 -12.11 7.29
C LYS A 55 8.26 -11.84 5.87
N THR A 56 7.60 -12.83 5.26
CA THR A 56 6.92 -12.80 3.96
C THR A 56 6.50 -11.39 3.57
N ILE A 57 6.96 -10.92 2.41
CA ILE A 57 6.58 -9.62 1.85
C ILE A 57 5.09 -9.67 1.53
N VAL A 58 4.30 -8.86 2.23
CA VAL A 58 2.87 -8.70 1.98
C VAL A 58 2.67 -7.40 1.21
N LEU A 59 2.09 -7.52 0.02
CA LEU A 59 1.65 -6.41 -0.82
C LEU A 59 0.36 -5.83 -0.24
N ASN A 60 0.43 -4.64 0.35
CA ASN A 60 -0.72 -3.96 0.94
C ASN A 60 -1.38 -3.06 -0.09
N TYR A 61 -2.64 -3.35 -0.44
CA TYR A 61 -3.41 -2.61 -1.45
C TYR A 61 -4.25 -1.50 -0.81
N TYR A 62 -4.04 -0.27 -1.28
CA TYR A 62 -4.82 0.90 -0.90
C TYR A 62 -5.56 1.43 -2.13
N LEU A 63 -6.90 1.40 -2.12
CA LEU A 63 -7.73 1.94 -3.19
C LEU A 63 -7.84 3.45 -3.05
N ILE A 64 -7.41 4.17 -4.08
CA ILE A 64 -7.41 5.64 -4.12
C ILE A 64 -8.49 6.12 -5.09
N ASN A 65 -9.40 6.95 -4.57
CA ASN A 65 -10.53 7.55 -5.31
C ASN A 65 -11.29 6.54 -6.20
N ASN A 66 -11.39 5.27 -5.79
CA ASN A 66 -11.99 4.17 -6.56
C ASN A 66 -11.42 4.00 -8.00
N SER A 67 -10.22 4.51 -8.27
CA SER A 67 -9.67 4.60 -9.63
C SER A 67 -8.38 3.80 -9.82
N PHE A 68 -7.56 3.65 -8.78
CA PHE A 68 -6.30 2.90 -8.85
C PHE A 68 -5.90 2.37 -7.48
N TYR A 69 -4.97 1.41 -7.48
CA TYR A 69 -4.33 0.91 -6.28
C TYR A 69 -2.94 1.50 -6.09
N LEU A 70 -2.66 1.93 -4.87
CA LEU A 70 -1.30 2.11 -4.39
C LEU A 70 -0.91 0.87 -3.59
N VAL A 71 0.27 0.31 -3.84
CA VAL A 71 0.72 -0.94 -3.20
C VAL A 71 2.02 -0.70 -2.43
N ASP A 72 2.03 -1.06 -1.15
CA ASP A 72 3.22 -1.04 -0.27
C ASP A 72 3.80 -2.45 -0.14
N ALA A 73 5.10 -2.61 -0.41
CA ALA A 73 5.83 -3.88 -0.34
C ALA A 73 6.98 -3.85 0.69
#